data_AF-A0A952P1G2-F1
#
_entry.id   AF-A0A952P1G2-F1
#
_cell.length_a   1.000
_cell.length_b   1.000
_cell.length_c   1.000
_cell.angle_alpha   90.00
_cell.angle_beta   90.00
_cell.angle_gamma   90.00
#
_symmetry.space_group_name_H-M   'P 1'
#
loop_
_entity.id
_entity.type
_entity.pdbx_description
1 polymer ?
#
loop_
_entity_poly.entity_id
_entity_poly.type
_entity_poly.pdbx_seq_one_letter_code
_entity_poly.pdbx_strand_id
1 'polypeptide(L)'
;MSPRTRQAVVAVFFLLLVLGVWRMWRASDAPAPEVATEEPPVTLETTFPETPAPVASPSATRPADTSVPPNLDRLERARRIRSEIKISLSGLYAAERAFYSESGRYSTDFDVVGWMPTSQKLSAKVGFLYPYQPSPDEYRDRMDRFDTDQAVEASKTFEDPDSHMSYQDSAIRVSMRSLGSYCEMNCTADANGFEAIAAANLDDDDELDVWRINDRKELVHLFDDLEGRPPLDARGEKFPSLPEDPVGDDEDIPLPPSPDQMPLAPPEMGPPGEPQPDEFMPPEELEPTPESGEPSA
;
A
#
# COMPACT_ATOMS: atom_id res chain seq x y z
N MET A 1 -18.27 -10.92 50.17
CA MET A 1 -16.87 -11.34 49.95
C MET A 1 -16.21 -11.56 51.31
N SER A 2 -15.68 -12.75 51.59
CA SER A 2 -15.09 -13.05 52.90
C SER A 2 -13.71 -12.36 53.05
N PRO A 3 -13.25 -12.05 54.27
CA PRO A 3 -11.93 -11.44 54.49
C PRO A 3 -10.78 -12.26 53.90
N ARG A 4 -10.91 -13.60 53.85
CA ARG A 4 -9.96 -14.50 53.18
C ARG A 4 -9.90 -14.27 51.67
N THR A 5 -11.05 -14.01 51.04
CA THR A 5 -11.12 -13.74 49.60
C THR A 5 -10.48 -12.39 49.25
N ARG A 6 -10.58 -11.38 50.13
CA ARG A 6 -9.93 -10.08 49.92
C ARG A 6 -8.41 -10.17 50.02
N GLN A 7 -7.88 -10.94 50.97
CA GLN A 7 -6.43 -11.17 51.10
C GLN A 7 -5.84 -11.91 49.90
N ALA A 8 -6.57 -12.90 49.36
CA ALA A 8 -6.13 -13.62 48.16
C ALA A 8 -6.03 -12.72 46.93
N VAL A 9 -7.01 -11.82 46.72
CA VAL A 9 -7.01 -10.89 45.58
C VAL A 9 -5.85 -9.89 45.68
N VAL A 10 -5.59 -9.35 46.86
CA VAL A 10 -4.46 -8.42 47.07
C VAL A 10 -3.11 -9.11 46.84
N ALA A 11 -2.96 -10.37 47.29
CA ALA A 11 -1.73 -11.13 47.08
C ALA A 11 -1.45 -11.42 45.60
N VAL A 12 -2.49 -11.77 44.83
CA VAL A 12 -2.36 -12.00 43.38
C VAL A 12 -2.00 -10.72 42.64
N PHE A 13 -2.63 -9.59 43.01
CA PHE A 13 -2.34 -8.30 42.38
C PHE A 13 -0.89 -7.85 42.65
N PHE A 14 -0.40 -8.06 43.87
CA PHE A 14 0.98 -7.74 44.22
C PHE A 14 1.99 -8.62 43.47
N LEU A 15 1.67 -9.92 43.30
CA LEU A 15 2.51 -10.85 42.54
C LEU A 15 2.62 -10.45 41.06
N LEU A 16 1.51 -10.02 40.45
CA LEU A 16 1.48 -9.54 39.06
C LEU A 16 2.28 -8.25 38.88
N LEU A 17 2.21 -7.32 39.83
CA LEU A 17 3.03 -6.10 39.81
C LEU A 17 4.53 -6.42 39.89
N VAL A 18 4.93 -7.32 40.78
CA VAL A 18 6.34 -7.75 40.90
C VAL A 18 6.82 -8.43 39.61
N LEU A 19 5.98 -9.27 38.99
CA LEU A 19 6.27 -9.91 37.71
C LEU A 19 6.40 -8.91 36.55
N GLY A 20 5.56 -7.87 36.52
CA GLY A 20 5.62 -6.80 35.54
C GLY A 20 6.92 -6.00 35.63
N VAL A 21 7.28 -5.57 36.85
CA VAL A 21 8.53 -4.83 37.09
C VAL A 21 9.76 -5.69 36.76
N TRP A 22 9.73 -6.98 37.13
CA TRP A 22 10.83 -7.90 36.81
C TRP A 22 11.04 -8.11 35.31
N ARG A 23 9.96 -8.21 34.52
CA ARG A 23 10.04 -8.30 33.06
C ARG A 23 10.58 -7.01 32.44
N MET A 24 10.15 -5.86 32.95
CA MET A 24 10.62 -4.57 32.45
C MET A 24 12.12 -4.36 32.72
N TRP A 25 12.62 -4.81 33.88
CA TRP A 25 14.04 -4.68 34.21
C TRP A 25 14.95 -5.61 33.38
N ARG A 26 14.46 -6.80 33.01
CA ARG A 26 15.24 -7.76 32.22
C ARG A 26 15.42 -7.37 30.74
N ALA A 27 14.63 -6.42 30.24
CA ALA A 27 14.75 -5.92 28.87
C ALA A 27 15.90 -4.90 28.70
N SER A 28 16.46 -4.37 29.79
CA SER A 28 17.45 -3.29 29.75
C SER A 28 18.92 -3.76 29.65
N ASP A 29 19.19 -5.06 29.76
CA ASP A 29 20.56 -5.62 29.77
C ASP A 29 21.01 -6.20 28.42
N ALA A 30 20.40 -5.79 27.31
CA ALA A 30 20.88 -6.19 25.99
C ALA A 30 22.29 -5.57 25.74
N PRO A 31 23.33 -6.37 25.47
CA PRO A 31 24.66 -5.85 25.18
C PRO A 31 24.63 -5.03 23.89
N ALA A 32 25.34 -3.90 23.89
CA ALA A 32 25.46 -3.03 22.72
C ALA A 32 26.03 -3.80 21.52
N PRO A 33 25.53 -3.59 20.29
CA PRO A 33 26.05 -4.25 19.11
C PRO A 33 27.52 -3.84 18.89
N GLU A 34 28.35 -4.85 18.70
CA GLU A 34 29.77 -4.74 18.39
C GLU A 34 29.94 -4.02 17.05
N VAL A 35 30.67 -2.89 17.05
CA VAL A 35 30.93 -2.07 15.87
C VAL A 35 31.80 -2.87 14.90
N ALA A 36 31.20 -3.33 13.81
CA ALA A 36 31.92 -3.98 12.72
C ALA A 36 32.78 -2.94 11.98
N THR A 37 34.09 -3.13 12.03
CA THR A 37 35.09 -2.39 11.27
C THR A 37 34.88 -2.63 9.77
N GLU A 38 34.51 -1.59 9.01
CA GLU A 38 34.46 -1.62 7.54
C GLU A 38 35.86 -1.91 6.96
N GLU A 39 35.96 -2.98 6.17
CA GLU A 39 37.09 -3.20 5.27
C GLU A 39 36.93 -2.35 3.99
N PRO A 40 38.04 -1.88 3.38
CA PRO A 40 37.97 -1.03 2.20
C PRO A 40 37.49 -1.78 0.94
N PRO A 41 36.88 -1.07 -0.03
CA PRO A 41 36.27 -1.69 -1.20
C PRO A 41 37.32 -2.32 -2.14
N VAL A 42 37.06 -3.57 -2.50
CA VAL A 42 37.78 -4.30 -3.56
C VAL A 42 37.33 -3.79 -4.92
N THR A 43 38.23 -3.12 -5.63
CA THR A 43 38.04 -2.71 -7.03
C THR A 43 38.09 -3.94 -7.94
N LEU A 44 36.94 -4.40 -8.43
CA LEU A 44 36.87 -5.42 -9.48
C LEU A 44 36.96 -4.72 -10.85
N GLU A 45 38.13 -4.78 -11.48
CA GLU A 45 38.29 -4.50 -12.92
C GLU A 45 37.48 -5.54 -13.72
N THR A 46 36.30 -5.14 -14.20
CA THR A 46 35.53 -5.90 -15.19
C THR A 46 36.01 -5.49 -16.58
N THR A 47 36.89 -6.31 -17.16
CA THR A 47 37.25 -6.26 -18.57
C THR A 47 36.04 -6.67 -19.42
N PHE A 48 35.41 -5.71 -20.10
CA PHE A 48 34.38 -5.99 -21.10
C PHE A 48 35.04 -6.51 -22.38
N PRO A 49 34.64 -7.69 -22.92
CA PRO A 49 35.06 -8.08 -24.25
C PRO A 49 34.38 -7.22 -25.32
N GLU A 50 35.19 -6.82 -26.29
CA GLU A 50 34.85 -6.04 -27.48
C GLU A 50 33.65 -6.63 -28.24
N THR A 51 32.64 -5.79 -28.47
CA THR A 51 31.47 -6.06 -29.33
C THR A 51 31.89 -6.32 -30.77
N PRO A 52 31.62 -7.49 -31.37
CA PRO A 52 31.76 -7.65 -32.82
C PRO A 52 30.69 -6.86 -33.57
N ALA A 53 31.10 -6.26 -34.69
CA ALA A 53 30.34 -5.39 -35.57
C ALA A 53 28.96 -5.96 -36.03
N PRO A 54 27.99 -5.09 -36.38
CA PRO A 54 26.65 -5.52 -36.76
C PRO A 54 26.66 -6.25 -38.11
N VAL A 55 26.31 -7.54 -38.09
CA VAL A 55 25.98 -8.29 -39.29
C VAL A 55 24.59 -7.86 -39.76
N ALA A 56 24.53 -7.33 -40.99
CA ALA A 56 23.30 -6.92 -41.65
C ALA A 56 22.27 -8.06 -41.65
N SER A 57 21.11 -7.81 -41.04
CA SER A 57 19.95 -8.71 -41.12
C SER A 57 19.31 -8.61 -42.50
N PRO A 58 19.03 -9.73 -43.19
CA PRO A 58 18.26 -9.70 -44.42
C PRO A 58 16.80 -9.32 -44.13
N SER A 59 16.31 -8.28 -44.79
CA SER A 59 14.90 -7.92 -44.86
C SER A 59 14.09 -9.12 -45.40
N ALA A 60 13.48 -9.88 -44.49
CA ALA A 60 12.41 -10.79 -44.81
C ALA A 60 11.09 -10.02 -44.76
N THR A 61 10.46 -9.88 -45.92
CA THR A 61 9.08 -9.41 -46.09
C THR A 61 8.16 -10.21 -45.16
N ARG A 62 7.74 -9.58 -44.06
CA ARG A 62 6.73 -10.13 -43.14
C ARG A 62 5.38 -10.14 -43.86
N PRO A 63 4.73 -11.31 -44.06
CA PRO A 63 3.35 -11.32 -44.51
C PRO A 63 2.50 -10.63 -43.43
N ALA A 64 1.76 -9.62 -43.86
CA ALA A 64 0.68 -9.03 -43.10
C ALA A 64 -0.40 -10.10 -42.92
N ASP A 65 -0.73 -10.37 -41.66
CA ASP A 65 -2.01 -10.82 -41.10
C ASP A 65 -1.71 -11.77 -39.93
N THR A 66 -1.51 -11.17 -38.75
CA THR A 66 -1.56 -11.89 -37.48
C THR A 66 -2.71 -11.28 -36.71
N SER A 67 -3.93 -11.56 -37.19
CA SER A 67 -5.09 -11.46 -36.32
C SER A 67 -4.89 -12.45 -35.19
N VAL A 68 -4.47 -11.95 -34.03
CA VAL A 68 -4.48 -12.73 -32.80
C VAL A 68 -5.92 -13.24 -32.65
N PRO A 69 -6.14 -14.56 -32.46
CA PRO A 69 -7.49 -15.05 -32.25
C PRO A 69 -8.08 -14.32 -31.05
N PRO A 70 -9.31 -13.78 -31.13
CA PRO A 70 -9.90 -12.84 -30.15
C PRO A 70 -9.96 -13.35 -28.70
N ASN A 71 -9.64 -14.63 -28.52
CA ASN A 71 -9.66 -15.34 -27.26
C ASN A 71 -8.33 -15.33 -26.51
N LEU A 72 -7.20 -15.30 -27.22
CA LEU A 72 -5.87 -15.22 -26.58
C LEU A 72 -5.68 -13.83 -25.96
N ASP A 73 -6.09 -12.78 -26.68
CA ASP A 73 -6.08 -11.40 -26.19
C ASP A 73 -6.93 -11.22 -24.92
N ARG A 74 -8.07 -11.94 -24.84
CA ARG A 74 -8.96 -11.91 -23.68
C ARG A 74 -8.32 -12.57 -22.46
N LEU A 75 -7.71 -13.75 -22.61
CA LEU A 75 -7.03 -14.44 -21.52
C LEU A 75 -5.81 -13.67 -21.02
N GLU A 76 -5.02 -13.07 -21.93
CA GLU A 76 -3.89 -12.23 -21.55
C GLU A 76 -4.34 -10.95 -20.85
N ARG A 77 -5.42 -10.32 -21.31
CA ARG A 77 -6.05 -9.18 -20.63
C ARG A 77 -6.52 -9.59 -19.23
N ALA A 78 -7.26 -10.69 -19.09
CA ALA A 78 -7.73 -11.20 -17.81
C ALA A 78 -6.57 -11.45 -16.84
N ARG A 79 -5.51 -12.16 -17.27
CA ARG A 79 -4.30 -12.35 -16.46
C ARG A 79 -3.69 -11.03 -16.00
N ARG A 80 -3.55 -10.05 -16.90
CA ARG A 80 -2.99 -8.75 -16.56
C ARG A 80 -3.81 -8.05 -15.47
N ILE A 81 -5.13 -8.02 -15.61
CA ILE A 81 -6.03 -7.39 -14.63
C ILE A 81 -5.97 -8.13 -13.29
N ARG A 82 -5.95 -9.47 -13.29
CA ARG A 82 -5.80 -10.28 -12.07
C ARG A 82 -4.50 -9.95 -11.34
N SER A 83 -3.39 -9.84 -12.07
CA SER A 83 -2.10 -9.44 -11.48
C SER A 83 -2.14 -8.00 -10.94
N GLU A 84 -2.77 -7.07 -11.66
CA GLU A 84 -2.98 -5.68 -11.23
C GLU A 84 -3.75 -5.62 -9.90
N ILE A 85 -4.83 -6.40 -9.76
CA ILE A 85 -5.63 -6.49 -8.53
C ILE A 85 -4.81 -7.02 -7.36
N LYS A 86 -4.08 -8.13 -7.56
CA LYS A 86 -3.25 -8.73 -6.50
C LYS A 86 -2.17 -7.77 -6.02
N ILE A 87 -1.51 -7.07 -6.95
CA ILE A 87 -0.51 -6.04 -6.63
C ILE A 87 -1.15 -4.89 -5.85
N SER A 88 -2.30 -4.40 -6.31
CA SER A 88 -3.00 -3.28 -5.68
C SER A 88 -3.45 -3.60 -4.26
N LEU A 89 -4.10 -4.76 -4.05
CA LEU A 89 -4.53 -5.21 -2.72
C LEU A 89 -3.35 -5.45 -1.77
N SER A 90 -2.24 -6.00 -2.29
CA SER A 90 -1.03 -6.20 -1.49
C SER A 90 -0.36 -4.87 -1.11
N GLY A 91 -0.37 -3.90 -2.03
CA GLY A 91 0.11 -2.55 -1.77
C GLY A 91 -0.74 -1.83 -0.73
N LEU A 92 -2.06 -1.94 -0.83
CA LEU A 92 -2.99 -1.37 0.15
C LEU A 92 -2.77 -1.99 1.52
N TYR A 93 -2.64 -3.31 1.61
CA TYR A 93 -2.28 -3.98 2.85
C TYR A 93 -0.99 -3.45 3.46
N ALA A 94 0.07 -3.28 2.66
CA ALA A 94 1.34 -2.77 3.17
C ALA A 94 1.21 -1.34 3.71
N ALA A 95 0.47 -0.48 3.01
CA ALA A 95 0.23 0.89 3.42
C ALA A 95 -0.61 0.97 4.71
N GLU A 96 -1.70 0.20 4.81
CA GLU A 96 -2.51 0.09 6.03
C GLU A 96 -1.68 -0.37 7.24
N ARG A 97 -0.79 -1.35 7.05
CA ARG A 97 0.11 -1.83 8.12
C ARG A 97 1.12 -0.77 8.56
N ALA A 98 1.64 0.01 7.61
CA ALA A 98 2.53 1.14 7.93
C ALA A 98 1.75 2.21 8.71
N PHE A 99 0.59 2.62 8.21
CA PHE A 99 -0.28 3.61 8.85
C PHE A 99 -0.70 3.17 10.26
N TYR A 100 -1.05 1.89 10.46
CA TYR A 100 -1.39 1.35 11.78
C TYR A 100 -0.23 1.46 12.76
N SER A 101 1.01 1.26 12.30
CA SER A 101 2.18 1.33 13.18
C SER A 101 2.42 2.73 13.76
N GLU A 102 1.96 3.76 13.06
CA GLU A 102 2.10 5.17 13.45
C GLU A 102 0.88 5.69 14.20
N SER A 103 -0.33 5.36 13.73
CA SER A 103 -1.59 5.93 14.22
C SER A 103 -2.28 5.06 15.27
N GLY A 104 -1.94 3.76 15.34
CA GLY A 104 -2.60 2.77 16.18
C GLY A 104 -3.99 2.33 15.69
N ARG A 105 -4.36 2.65 14.45
CA ARG A 105 -5.63 2.27 13.81
C ARG A 105 -5.47 2.08 12.30
N TYR A 106 -6.46 1.46 11.66
CA TYR A 106 -6.57 1.45 10.19
C TYR A 106 -7.42 2.63 9.70
N SER A 107 -7.51 2.82 8.39
CA SER A 107 -8.33 3.87 7.77
C SER A 107 -9.02 3.34 6.52
N THR A 108 -10.05 4.06 6.05
CA THR A 108 -10.61 3.82 4.71
C THR A 108 -10.25 4.93 3.73
N ASP A 109 -9.52 5.95 4.21
CA ASP A 109 -9.05 7.10 3.45
C ASP A 109 -7.66 6.83 2.88
N PHE A 110 -7.57 6.68 1.56
CA PHE A 110 -6.33 6.35 0.88
C PHE A 110 -5.27 7.44 0.94
N ASP A 111 -5.68 8.71 1.02
CA ASP A 111 -4.74 9.83 1.08
C ASP A 111 -4.05 9.85 2.44
N VAL A 112 -4.80 9.59 3.51
CA VAL A 112 -4.26 9.48 4.88
C VAL A 112 -3.37 8.25 5.05
N VAL A 113 -3.73 7.14 4.39
CA VAL A 113 -2.93 5.91 4.38
C VAL A 113 -1.66 6.05 3.51
N GLY A 114 -1.60 7.07 2.67
CA GLY A 114 -0.51 7.26 1.72
C GLY A 114 -0.48 6.17 0.65
N TRP A 115 -1.62 5.55 0.35
CA TRP A 115 -1.70 4.52 -0.66
C TRP A 115 -2.18 5.08 -1.99
N MET A 116 -1.47 4.73 -3.06
CA MET A 116 -1.84 5.07 -4.41
C MET A 116 -1.76 3.84 -5.31
N PRO A 117 -2.71 3.66 -6.22
CA PRO A 117 -2.64 2.61 -7.22
C PRO A 117 -1.51 2.88 -8.22
N THR A 118 -0.85 1.81 -8.68
CA THR A 118 0.35 1.91 -9.55
C THR A 118 0.03 2.22 -11.02
N SER A 119 -1.23 2.05 -11.45
CA SER A 119 -1.63 2.21 -12.85
C SER A 119 -2.14 3.61 -13.15
N GLN A 120 -1.76 4.17 -14.29
CA GLN A 120 -2.30 5.46 -14.76
C GLN A 120 -3.83 5.42 -14.96
N LYS A 121 -4.37 4.25 -15.32
CA LYS A 121 -5.82 3.97 -15.38
C LYS A 121 -6.10 2.55 -14.88
N LEU A 122 -6.80 2.46 -13.76
CA LEU A 122 -7.15 1.20 -13.13
C LEU A 122 -8.17 0.43 -13.96
N SER A 123 -7.88 -0.85 -14.17
CA SER A 123 -8.80 -1.80 -14.82
C SER A 123 -9.81 -2.41 -13.83
N ALA A 124 -9.62 -2.18 -12.53
CA ALA A 124 -10.42 -2.72 -11.44
C ALA A 124 -10.75 -1.64 -10.41
N LYS A 125 -11.87 -1.78 -9.70
CA LYS A 125 -12.09 -1.01 -8.47
C LYS A 125 -11.50 -1.77 -7.28
N VAL A 126 -10.82 -1.06 -6.39
CA VAL A 126 -10.14 -1.60 -5.22
C VAL A 126 -10.42 -0.69 -4.02
N GLY A 127 -10.75 -1.26 -2.87
CA GLY A 127 -10.86 -0.51 -1.61
C GLY A 127 -11.94 -1.00 -0.65
N PHE A 128 -12.67 -0.04 -0.09
CA PHE A 128 -13.62 -0.23 1.01
C PHE A 128 -15.05 0.08 0.56
N LEU A 129 -16.01 -0.69 1.08
CA LEU A 129 -17.44 -0.50 0.81
C LEU A 129 -18.10 0.50 1.74
N TYR A 130 -17.59 0.62 2.96
CA TYR A 130 -18.10 1.55 3.95
C TYR A 130 -16.97 2.37 4.57
N PRO A 131 -17.25 3.62 4.96
CA PRO A 131 -16.34 4.46 5.73
C PRO A 131 -15.82 3.76 6.98
N TYR A 132 -14.67 4.23 7.48
CA TYR A 132 -14.11 3.83 8.77
C TYR A 132 -15.18 3.78 9.87
N GLN A 133 -15.13 2.71 10.66
CA GLN A 133 -16.07 2.45 11.74
C GLN A 133 -15.37 2.66 13.09
N PRO A 134 -15.45 3.86 13.68
CA PRO A 134 -14.81 4.12 14.98
C PRO A 134 -15.43 3.23 16.05
N SER A 135 -14.60 2.76 16.98
CA SER A 135 -15.14 2.21 18.21
C SER A 135 -15.88 3.31 18.99
N PRO A 136 -16.90 3.00 19.81
CA PRO A 136 -17.68 4.01 20.54
C PRO A 136 -16.82 4.97 21.40
N ASP A 137 -15.63 4.54 21.79
CA ASP A 137 -14.70 5.27 22.64
C ASP A 137 -13.71 6.15 21.84
N GLU A 138 -13.70 6.05 20.51
CA GLU A 138 -12.68 6.61 19.60
C GLU A 138 -13.17 7.86 18.85
N TYR A 139 -13.92 8.70 19.54
CA TYR A 139 -14.42 9.96 19.00
C TYR A 139 -13.31 11.03 18.92
N ARG A 140 -12.28 10.81 18.09
CA ARG A 140 -11.25 11.83 17.79
C ARG A 140 -11.00 11.95 16.28
N ASP A 141 -10.92 13.20 15.86
CA ASP A 141 -10.55 13.74 14.54
C ASP A 141 -11.16 13.07 13.30
N ARG A 142 -12.18 13.75 12.75
CA ARG A 142 -12.97 13.37 11.57
C ARG A 142 -12.20 13.53 10.26
N MET A 143 -11.17 12.72 10.03
CA MET A 143 -10.41 12.75 8.77
C MET A 143 -10.46 11.41 7.99
N ASP A 144 -11.44 10.55 8.25
CA ASP A 144 -11.38 9.12 7.86
C ASP A 144 -12.67 8.54 7.24
N ARG A 145 -13.52 9.37 6.61
CA ARG A 145 -14.91 8.98 6.27
C ARG A 145 -15.16 8.49 4.84
N PHE A 146 -14.14 8.28 4.02
CA PHE A 146 -14.36 7.94 2.61
C PHE A 146 -14.52 6.43 2.40
N ASP A 147 -15.54 6.05 1.62
CA ASP A 147 -15.59 4.74 0.95
C ASP A 147 -15.13 4.90 -0.52
N THR A 148 -14.83 3.79 -1.20
CA THR A 148 -14.28 3.83 -2.56
C THR A 148 -15.24 4.48 -3.56
N ASP A 149 -16.55 4.24 -3.47
CA ASP A 149 -17.50 4.85 -4.40
C ASP A 149 -17.61 6.37 -4.17
N GLN A 150 -17.52 6.83 -2.91
CA GLN A 150 -17.43 8.26 -2.59
C GLN A 150 -16.14 8.90 -3.09
N ALA A 151 -14.99 8.22 -2.96
CA ALA A 151 -13.72 8.70 -3.49
C ALA A 151 -13.75 8.83 -5.02
N VAL A 152 -14.35 7.85 -5.71
CA VAL A 152 -14.56 7.86 -7.16
C VAL A 152 -15.53 8.95 -7.61
N GLU A 153 -16.53 9.29 -6.80
CA GLU A 153 -17.47 10.36 -7.15
C GLU A 153 -16.84 11.74 -6.92
N ALA A 154 -16.12 11.90 -5.80
CA ALA A 154 -15.38 13.12 -5.49
C ALA A 154 -14.41 13.49 -6.61
N SER A 155 -13.69 12.51 -7.17
CA SER A 155 -12.76 12.68 -8.29
C SER A 155 -13.39 13.10 -9.62
N LYS A 156 -14.71 12.94 -9.79
CA LYS A 156 -15.42 13.43 -10.98
C LYS A 156 -15.91 14.86 -10.82
N THR A 157 -16.39 15.20 -9.62
CA THR A 157 -16.99 16.50 -9.33
C THR A 157 -15.99 17.62 -9.21
N PHE A 158 -14.83 17.32 -8.65
CA PHE A 158 -13.68 18.18 -8.76
C PHE A 158 -12.89 17.63 -9.93
N GLU A 159 -12.65 18.42 -10.98
CA GLU A 159 -11.49 18.21 -11.85
C GLU A 159 -10.26 18.46 -10.97
N ASP A 160 -10.07 17.60 -9.96
CA ASP A 160 -9.00 17.69 -9.03
C ASP A 160 -7.79 17.11 -9.77
N PRO A 161 -6.81 17.94 -10.16
CA PRO A 161 -5.58 17.42 -10.74
C PRO A 161 -4.87 16.45 -9.77
N ASP A 162 -5.21 16.52 -8.48
CA ASP A 162 -4.68 15.65 -7.42
C ASP A 162 -5.60 14.45 -7.13
N SER A 163 -6.72 14.26 -7.85
CA SER A 163 -7.45 13.00 -7.78
C SER A 163 -6.57 11.88 -8.36
N HIS A 164 -6.01 11.07 -7.48
CA HIS A 164 -5.03 10.06 -7.82
C HIS A 164 -5.61 8.78 -8.44
N MET A 165 -6.93 8.60 -8.44
CA MET A 165 -7.58 7.40 -8.99
C MET A 165 -8.31 7.69 -10.28
N SER A 166 -7.75 7.22 -11.40
CA SER A 166 -8.41 7.19 -12.71
C SER A 166 -8.78 5.75 -13.07
N TYR A 167 -9.99 5.56 -13.60
CA TYR A 167 -10.53 4.24 -13.93
C TYR A 167 -10.80 4.12 -15.44
N GLN A 168 -10.68 2.90 -15.95
CA GLN A 168 -11.20 2.55 -17.27
C GLN A 168 -12.74 2.49 -17.24
N ASP A 169 -13.39 2.66 -18.39
CA ASP A 169 -14.86 2.67 -18.49
C ASP A 169 -15.51 1.39 -17.94
N SER A 170 -14.86 0.24 -18.11
CA SER A 170 -15.32 -1.04 -17.55
C SER A 170 -15.33 -1.02 -16.02
N ALA A 171 -14.27 -0.50 -15.40
CA ALA A 171 -14.15 -0.38 -13.95
C ALA A 171 -15.10 0.66 -13.35
N ILE A 172 -15.37 1.77 -14.03
CA ILE A 172 -16.30 2.81 -13.55
C ILE A 172 -17.71 2.25 -13.29
N ARG A 173 -18.15 1.29 -14.11
CA ARG A 173 -19.48 0.68 -14.04
C ARG A 173 -19.66 -0.29 -12.88
N VAL A 174 -18.56 -0.76 -12.28
CA VAL A 174 -18.60 -1.62 -11.10
C VAL A 174 -19.17 -0.83 -9.92
N SER A 175 -20.28 -1.25 -9.34
CA SER A 175 -20.77 -0.68 -8.08
C SER A 175 -20.11 -1.42 -6.93
N MET A 176 -19.28 -0.75 -6.13
CA MET A 176 -18.63 -1.44 -5.00
C MET A 176 -19.67 -1.86 -3.98
N ARG A 177 -20.66 -1.01 -3.71
CA ARG A 177 -21.74 -1.30 -2.75
C ARG A 177 -22.51 -2.59 -3.03
N SER A 178 -22.60 -3.06 -4.28
CA SER A 178 -23.29 -4.34 -4.59
C SER A 178 -22.50 -5.57 -4.15
N LEU A 179 -21.22 -5.41 -3.79
CA LEU A 179 -20.32 -6.49 -3.41
C LEU A 179 -20.39 -6.86 -1.92
N GLY A 180 -21.30 -6.24 -1.14
CA GLY A 180 -21.36 -6.45 0.31
C GLY A 180 -21.52 -7.91 0.75
N SER A 181 -22.09 -8.78 -0.09
CA SER A 181 -22.22 -10.22 0.20
C SER A 181 -20.88 -10.99 0.23
N TYR A 182 -19.82 -10.39 -0.30
CA TYR A 182 -18.48 -10.98 -0.36
C TYR A 182 -17.61 -10.62 0.85
N CYS A 183 -18.09 -9.71 1.71
CA CYS A 183 -17.36 -9.16 2.85
C CYS A 183 -17.72 -9.90 4.14
N GLU A 184 -16.72 -10.25 4.96
CA GLU A 184 -16.93 -10.82 6.29
C GLU A 184 -17.01 -9.72 7.36
N MET A 185 -16.25 -8.64 7.19
CA MET A 185 -16.17 -7.48 8.08
C MET A 185 -16.78 -6.24 7.43
N ASN A 186 -17.77 -6.43 6.55
CA ASN A 186 -18.38 -5.38 5.74
C ASN A 186 -17.40 -4.63 4.81
N CYS A 187 -16.17 -5.10 4.61
CA CYS A 187 -15.16 -4.41 3.80
C CYS A 187 -14.96 -2.95 4.22
N THR A 188 -14.57 -2.77 5.48
CA THR A 188 -14.30 -1.48 6.12
C THR A 188 -13.02 -1.57 6.95
N ALA A 189 -12.68 -0.49 7.66
CA ALA A 189 -11.55 -0.44 8.59
C ALA A 189 -12.00 0.08 9.97
N ASP A 190 -11.34 -0.41 11.01
CA ASP A 190 -11.49 0.07 12.39
C ASP A 190 -10.12 0.10 13.12
N ALA A 191 -10.11 0.28 14.44
CA ALA A 191 -8.87 0.28 15.22
C ALA A 191 -8.20 -1.09 15.37
N ASN A 192 -8.85 -2.18 14.98
CA ASN A 192 -8.39 -3.55 15.22
C ASN A 192 -8.09 -4.30 13.92
N GLY A 193 -8.76 -3.96 12.83
CA GLY A 193 -8.60 -4.64 11.55
C GLY A 193 -9.15 -3.83 10.38
N PHE A 194 -8.93 -4.37 9.19
CA PHE A 194 -9.54 -3.89 7.97
C PHE A 194 -9.85 -5.06 7.05
N GLU A 195 -10.80 -4.84 6.15
CA GLU A 195 -11.12 -5.71 5.04
C GLU A 195 -11.31 -4.85 3.80
N ALA A 196 -10.55 -5.17 2.75
CA ALA A 196 -10.63 -4.49 1.47
C ALA A 196 -11.06 -5.50 0.39
N ILE A 197 -11.73 -4.99 -0.63
CA ILE A 197 -12.27 -5.76 -1.75
C ILE A 197 -11.84 -5.14 -3.06
N ALA A 198 -11.71 -5.97 -4.09
CA ALA A 198 -11.49 -5.56 -5.45
C ALA A 198 -12.43 -6.30 -6.37
N ALA A 199 -12.88 -5.62 -7.42
CA ALA A 199 -13.67 -6.24 -8.47
C ALA A 199 -13.33 -5.66 -9.84
N ALA A 200 -13.37 -6.53 -10.84
CA ALA A 200 -13.20 -6.16 -12.24
C ALA A 200 -14.09 -7.02 -13.11
N ASN A 201 -14.51 -6.43 -14.23
CA ASN A 201 -15.07 -7.17 -15.34
C ASN A 201 -13.92 -7.56 -16.28
N LEU A 202 -13.67 -8.86 -16.45
CA LEU A 202 -12.52 -9.35 -17.20
C LEU A 202 -12.81 -9.57 -18.69
N ASP A 203 -14.08 -9.66 -19.06
CA ASP A 203 -14.50 -10.08 -20.40
C ASP A 203 -15.61 -9.26 -21.07
N ASP A 204 -15.91 -8.10 -20.50
CA ASP A 204 -16.92 -7.14 -20.94
C ASP A 204 -18.37 -7.67 -20.85
N ASP A 205 -18.67 -8.60 -19.93
CA ASP A 205 -20.04 -9.08 -19.64
C ASP A 205 -20.66 -8.46 -18.36
N ASP A 206 -21.69 -9.07 -17.76
CA ASP A 206 -22.33 -8.53 -16.54
C ASP A 206 -21.81 -9.18 -15.24
N GLU A 207 -20.91 -10.17 -15.36
CA GLU A 207 -20.26 -10.87 -14.26
C GLU A 207 -18.95 -10.13 -13.88
N LEU A 208 -18.50 -10.36 -12.65
CA LEU A 208 -17.33 -9.68 -12.08
C LEU A 208 -16.48 -10.69 -11.35
N ASP A 209 -15.18 -10.73 -11.62
CA ASP A 209 -14.26 -11.37 -10.71
C ASP A 209 -14.09 -10.52 -9.44
N VAL A 210 -14.06 -11.18 -8.28
CA VAL A 210 -14.02 -10.52 -6.97
C VAL A 210 -12.90 -11.09 -6.09
N TRP A 211 -12.06 -10.21 -5.55
CA TRP A 211 -11.01 -10.53 -4.59
C TRP A 211 -11.20 -9.77 -3.29
N ARG A 212 -10.70 -10.35 -2.21
CA ARG A 212 -10.72 -9.73 -0.89
C ARG A 212 -9.39 -9.94 -0.17
N ILE A 213 -8.98 -8.95 0.60
CA ILE A 213 -7.83 -9.03 1.51
C ILE A 213 -8.22 -8.47 2.88
N ASN A 214 -7.58 -8.93 3.95
CA ASN A 214 -7.78 -8.43 5.31
C ASN A 214 -6.45 -8.11 6.02
N ASP A 215 -6.56 -7.62 7.26
CA ASP A 215 -5.45 -7.30 8.17
C ASP A 215 -4.51 -8.47 8.49
N ARG A 216 -4.97 -9.71 8.25
CA ARG A 216 -4.19 -10.94 8.39
C ARG A 216 -3.49 -11.36 7.08
N LYS A 217 -3.55 -10.52 6.05
CA LYS A 217 -3.03 -10.76 4.70
C LYS A 217 -3.68 -11.96 4.00
N GLU A 218 -4.90 -12.32 4.36
CA GLU A 218 -5.64 -13.39 3.70
C GLU A 218 -6.23 -12.85 2.38
N LEU A 219 -5.47 -12.99 1.29
CA LEU A 219 -5.89 -12.64 -0.06
C LEU A 219 -6.65 -13.82 -0.71
N VAL A 220 -7.95 -13.66 -0.93
CA VAL A 220 -8.85 -14.71 -1.43
C VAL A 220 -9.50 -14.27 -2.73
N HIS A 221 -9.55 -15.18 -3.71
CA HIS A 221 -10.38 -15.04 -4.91
C HIS A 221 -11.77 -15.63 -4.62
N LEU A 222 -12.79 -14.79 -4.56
CA LEU A 222 -14.13 -15.16 -4.09
C LEU A 222 -15.06 -15.60 -5.23
N PHE A 223 -14.87 -15.04 -6.42
CA PHE A 223 -15.66 -15.37 -7.61
C PHE A 223 -14.81 -15.18 -8.86
N ASP A 224 -14.77 -16.20 -9.73
CA ASP A 224 -14.11 -16.20 -11.04
C ASP A 224 -15.19 -16.40 -12.11
N ASP A 225 -15.46 -15.38 -12.93
CA ASP A 225 -16.49 -15.44 -13.99
C ASP A 225 -16.04 -16.22 -15.24
N LEU A 226 -14.73 -16.45 -15.36
CA LEU A 226 -14.12 -17.20 -16.44
C LEU A 226 -13.98 -18.69 -16.11
N GLU A 227 -14.13 -19.08 -14.84
CA GLU A 227 -14.02 -20.48 -14.41
C GLU A 227 -15.17 -21.32 -15.02
N GLY A 228 -14.81 -22.23 -15.94
CA GLY A 228 -15.76 -23.13 -16.60
C GLY A 228 -16.25 -22.67 -17.97
N ARG A 229 -15.88 -21.48 -18.45
CA ARG A 229 -16.12 -21.07 -19.85
C ARG A 229 -14.97 -21.60 -20.72
N PRO A 230 -15.21 -22.57 -21.62
CA PRO A 230 -14.18 -22.93 -22.57
C PRO A 230 -13.86 -21.68 -23.41
N PRO A 231 -12.61 -21.51 -23.86
CA PRO A 231 -12.29 -20.48 -24.80
C PRO A 231 -13.30 -20.56 -25.97
N LEU A 232 -14.01 -19.47 -26.27
CA LEU A 232 -14.89 -19.34 -27.44
C LEU A 232 -14.10 -18.84 -28.65
N ASP A 233 -14.14 -19.53 -29.77
CA ASP A 233 -13.50 -19.05 -31.00
C ASP A 233 -14.14 -17.74 -31.51
N ALA A 234 -13.55 -17.16 -32.57
CA ALA A 234 -14.05 -15.93 -33.20
C ALA A 234 -15.49 -16.03 -33.73
N ARG A 235 -16.12 -17.21 -33.65
CA ARG A 235 -17.48 -17.53 -34.09
C ARG A 235 -18.40 -17.91 -32.91
N GLY A 236 -17.92 -17.86 -31.67
CA GLY A 236 -18.68 -18.25 -30.48
C GLY A 236 -18.79 -19.77 -30.28
N GLU A 237 -17.95 -20.57 -30.95
CA GLU A 237 -17.94 -22.02 -30.82
C GLU A 237 -16.86 -22.50 -29.84
N LYS A 238 -17.16 -23.56 -29.10
CA LYS A 238 -16.28 -24.17 -28.09
C LYS A 238 -14.97 -24.63 -28.73
N PHE A 239 -13.82 -24.14 -28.25
CA PHE A 239 -12.52 -24.68 -28.67
C PHE A 239 -12.45 -26.19 -28.37
N PRO A 240 -11.96 -27.03 -29.30
CA PRO A 240 -11.59 -28.39 -28.97
C PRO A 240 -10.50 -28.33 -27.90
N SER A 241 -10.72 -29.04 -26.79
CA SER A 241 -9.79 -29.10 -25.66
C SER A 241 -8.38 -29.42 -26.15
N LEU A 242 -7.47 -28.46 -25.99
CA LEU A 242 -6.04 -28.71 -26.13
C LEU A 242 -5.62 -29.68 -25.02
N PRO A 243 -4.65 -30.59 -25.30
CA PRO A 243 -4.09 -31.44 -24.26
C PRO A 243 -3.54 -30.56 -23.14
N GLU A 244 -3.90 -30.89 -21.91
CA GLU A 244 -3.42 -30.21 -20.71
C GLU A 244 -1.89 -30.27 -20.69
N ASP A 245 -1.22 -29.13 -20.92
CA ASP A 245 0.19 -29.01 -20.62
C ASP A 245 0.35 -29.21 -19.09
N PRO A 246 1.38 -29.94 -18.65
CA PRO A 246 1.60 -30.19 -17.24
C PRO A 246 1.73 -28.84 -16.52
N VAL A 247 0.90 -28.67 -15.48
CA VAL A 247 1.00 -27.62 -14.47
C VAL A 247 2.46 -27.53 -14.05
N GLY A 248 3.15 -26.50 -14.53
CA GLY A 248 4.43 -26.10 -13.98
C GLY A 248 4.13 -25.44 -12.65
N ASP A 249 4.78 -25.93 -11.59
CA ASP A 249 4.70 -25.34 -10.27
C ASP A 249 5.20 -23.89 -10.32
N ASP A 250 4.29 -22.92 -10.49
CA ASP A 250 4.54 -21.47 -10.37
C ASP A 250 4.75 -21.05 -8.89
N GLU A 251 5.59 -21.80 -8.16
CA GLU A 251 5.98 -21.52 -6.77
C GLU A 251 7.17 -20.55 -6.66
N ASP A 252 7.74 -20.06 -7.78
CA ASP A 252 8.96 -19.25 -7.78
C ASP A 252 8.76 -17.80 -8.29
N ILE A 253 7.63 -17.17 -7.95
CA ILE A 253 7.58 -15.70 -7.94
C ILE A 253 8.14 -15.26 -6.58
N PRO A 254 9.32 -14.63 -6.49
CA PRO A 254 9.86 -14.19 -5.21
C PRO A 254 8.90 -13.18 -4.60
N LEU A 255 8.30 -13.57 -3.47
CA LEU A 255 7.50 -12.69 -2.64
C LEU A 255 8.39 -11.51 -2.20
N PRO A 256 7.88 -10.27 -2.22
CA PRO A 256 8.58 -9.18 -1.54
C PRO A 256 8.76 -9.56 -0.06
N PRO A 257 9.89 -9.19 0.57
CA PRO A 257 10.17 -9.54 1.96
C PRO A 257 9.03 -9.07 2.88
N SER A 258 8.69 -9.90 3.87
CA SER A 258 7.70 -9.50 4.89
C SER A 258 8.18 -8.24 5.62
N PRO A 259 7.27 -7.36 6.09
CA PRO A 259 7.65 -6.16 6.84
C PRO A 259 8.52 -6.45 8.07
N ASP A 260 8.34 -7.63 8.68
CA ASP A 260 9.17 -8.11 9.79
C ASP A 260 10.62 -8.46 9.41
N GLN A 261 10.94 -8.48 8.11
CA GLN A 261 12.28 -8.71 7.54
C GLN A 261 12.88 -7.43 6.95
N MET A 262 12.16 -6.31 6.96
CA MET A 262 12.77 -5.02 6.63
C MET A 262 13.67 -4.61 7.80
N PRO A 263 14.93 -4.19 7.55
CA PRO A 263 15.68 -3.52 8.59
C PRO A 263 14.86 -2.34 9.09
N LEU A 264 14.72 -2.21 10.42
CA LEU A 264 14.19 -0.99 11.02
C LEU A 264 14.88 0.18 10.33
N ALA A 265 14.09 1.10 9.77
CA ALA A 265 14.65 2.32 9.22
C ALA A 265 15.61 2.89 10.28
N PRO A 266 16.83 3.30 9.89
CA PRO A 266 17.72 3.97 10.82
C PRO A 266 16.92 5.10 11.47
N PRO A 267 17.09 5.34 12.79
CA PRO A 267 16.36 6.41 13.47
C PRO A 267 16.50 7.66 12.63
N GLU A 268 15.37 8.28 12.25
CA GLU A 268 15.40 9.56 11.56
C GLU A 268 16.37 10.44 12.34
N MET A 269 17.46 10.84 11.68
CA MET A 269 18.21 11.98 12.18
C MET A 269 17.20 13.11 12.18
N GLY A 270 16.80 13.51 13.40
CA GLY A 270 15.88 14.61 13.59
C GLY A 270 16.32 15.80 12.74
N PRO A 271 15.38 16.68 12.35
CA PRO A 271 15.70 17.83 11.52
C PRO A 271 16.95 18.53 12.08
N PRO A 272 17.90 18.94 11.23
CA PRO A 272 19.07 19.68 11.69
C PRO A 272 18.55 20.80 12.59
N GLY A 273 19.05 20.81 13.83
CA GLY A 273 18.53 21.68 14.88
C GLY A 273 18.35 23.08 14.32
N GLU A 274 17.18 23.67 14.59
CA GLU A 274 16.90 25.07 14.31
C GLU A 274 18.16 25.89 14.62
N PRO A 275 18.66 26.71 13.69
CA PRO A 275 19.74 27.63 14.02
C PRO A 275 19.28 28.42 15.24
N GLN A 276 20.02 28.29 16.33
CA GLN A 276 19.73 29.10 17.50
C GLN A 276 19.69 30.56 17.04
N PRO A 277 18.68 31.34 17.47
CA PRO A 277 18.65 32.75 17.14
C PRO A 277 19.96 33.35 17.64
N ASP A 278 20.78 33.83 16.69
CA ASP A 278 21.98 34.59 16.97
C ASP A 278 21.66 35.57 18.09
N GLU A 279 22.48 35.54 19.15
CA GLU A 279 22.41 36.49 20.24
C GLU A 279 22.30 37.89 19.62
N PHE A 280 21.10 38.45 19.76
CA PHE A 280 20.79 39.79 19.34
C PHE A 280 21.70 40.71 20.16
N MET A 281 22.85 41.08 19.60
CA MET A 281 23.70 42.10 20.19
C MET A 281 22.82 43.34 20.36
N PRO A 282 22.73 43.92 21.57
CA PRO A 282 22.01 45.16 21.75
C PRO A 282 22.67 46.21 20.84
N PRO A 283 21.87 47.06 20.16
CA PRO A 283 22.43 48.12 19.33
C PRO A 283 23.29 49.02 20.20
N GLU A 284 24.55 49.21 19.77
CA GLU A 284 25.45 50.23 20.27
C GLU A 284 24.69 51.56 20.35
N GLU A 285 24.66 52.15 21.55
CA GLU A 285 24.21 53.52 21.78
C GLU A 285 25.04 54.45 20.89
N LEU A 286 24.46 54.85 19.76
CA LEU A 286 25.00 55.90 18.90
C LEU A 286 25.00 57.21 19.72
N GLU A 287 26.19 57.61 20.16
CA GLU A 287 26.41 58.91 20.78
C GLU A 287 25.90 60.03 19.84
N PRO A 288 25.14 61.01 20.35
CA PRO A 288 24.62 62.09 19.52
C PRO A 288 25.76 63.01 19.05
N THR A 289 25.92 63.12 17.74
CA THR A 289 26.77 64.11 17.08
C THR A 289 26.28 65.53 17.39
N PRO A 290 27.18 66.48 17.67
CA PRO A 290 26.81 67.86 17.98
C PRO A 290 26.31 68.61 16.75
N GLU A 291 25.16 69.25 16.94
CA GLU A 291 24.44 70.14 16.03
C GLU A 291 25.35 71.28 15.52
N SER A 292 25.70 71.24 14.23
CA SER A 292 26.35 72.33 13.53
C SER A 292 25.32 73.42 13.22
N GLY A 293 25.37 74.50 13.99
CA GLY A 293 24.61 75.72 13.69
C GLY A 293 25.10 76.39 12.41
N GLU A 294 24.16 76.73 11.53
CA GLU A 294 24.34 77.78 10.53
C GLU A 294 23.41 78.96 10.84
N PRO A 295 23.90 80.21 10.71
CA PRO A 295 23.15 81.42 11.00
C PRO A 295 22.30 81.83 9.79
N SER A 296 21.17 82.49 10.03
CA SER A 296 20.50 83.30 9.02
C SER A 296 19.98 84.61 9.62
N ALA A 297 20.65 85.69 9.23
CA ALA A 297 20.03 86.91 8.70
C ALA A 297 21.04 87.62 7.79
#